data_AF-A0A7X9HHB4-F1
#
_entry.id   AF-A0A7X9HHB4-F1
#
_cell.length_a   1.000
_cell.length_b   1.000
_cell.length_c   1.000
_cell.angle_alpha   90.00
_cell.angle_beta   90.00
_cell.angle_gamma   90.00
#
_symmetry.space_group_name_H-M   'P 1'
#
loop_
_entity.id
_entity.type
_entity.pdbx_description
1 polymer ?
#
loop_
_entity_poly.entity_id
_entity_poly.type
_entity_poly.pdbx_seq_one_letter_code
_entity_poly.pdbx_strand_id
1 'polypeptide(L)'
;FSNGGMLNLDLNKITPDGGLQEGEAKSMGMKANLLKEQDLPQIRAVTGANTGADPMTNAHMRNWMECLRSRKKCNGDVVAAYNHSIANIMVTAALHTGEKVTFDEERQEVLAGGKVFTM
;
A
#
# COMPACT_ATOMS: atom_id res chain seq x y z
N PHE A 1 -0.71 6.83 9.46
CA PHE A 1 0.70 7.27 9.54
C PHE A 1 1.59 6.06 9.34
N SER A 2 2.71 6.23 8.63
CA SER A 2 3.74 5.20 8.47
C SER A 2 4.99 5.60 9.25
N ASN A 3 5.95 4.68 9.41
CA ASN A 3 7.25 4.99 10.00
C ASN A 3 7.94 6.18 9.31
N GLY A 4 7.72 6.40 8.00
CA GLY A 4 8.30 7.52 7.25
C GLY A 4 7.52 8.85 7.31
N GLY A 5 6.30 8.87 7.84
CA GLY A 5 5.40 10.03 7.76
C GLY A 5 4.01 9.70 7.17
N MET A 6 3.34 10.72 6.62
CA MET A 6 1.97 10.65 6.13
C MET A 6 1.88 10.88 4.61
N LEU A 7 1.07 10.07 3.94
CA LEU A 7 0.49 10.40 2.63
C LEU A 7 -0.88 11.03 2.87
N ASN A 8 -1.00 12.34 2.67
CA ASN A 8 -2.24 13.08 2.84
C ASN A 8 -2.87 13.35 1.47
N LEU A 9 -3.89 12.58 1.12
CA LEU A 9 -4.59 12.70 -0.17
C LEU A 9 -5.57 13.87 -0.21
N ASP A 10 -6.01 14.39 0.94
CA ASP A 10 -6.87 15.58 1.01
C ASP A 10 -6.08 16.84 0.64
N LEU A 11 -4.85 16.93 1.15
CA LEU A 11 -3.91 18.03 0.83
C LEU A 11 -3.06 17.73 -0.41
N ASN A 12 -3.11 16.51 -0.94
CA ASN A 12 -2.19 16.01 -1.97
C ASN A 12 -0.72 16.28 -1.61
N LYS A 13 -0.31 15.86 -0.40
CA LYS A 13 1.05 16.03 0.11
C LYS A 13 1.58 14.78 0.79
N ILE A 14 2.89 14.58 0.67
CA ILE A 14 3.65 13.71 1.57
C ILE A 14 4.24 14.62 2.64
N THR A 15 4.02 14.30 3.92
CA THR A 15 4.58 15.05 5.06
C THR A 15 5.34 14.13 6.00
N PRO A 16 6.33 14.63 6.77
CA PRO A 16 7.00 13.87 7.82
C PRO A 16 6.10 13.59 9.03
N ASP A 17 4.87 14.09 9.03
CA ASP A 17 3.97 14.01 10.20
C ASP A 17 3.68 12.56 10.57
N GLY A 18 3.77 12.28 11.87
CA GLY A 18 3.60 10.94 12.43
C GLY A 18 4.69 9.94 12.02
N GLY A 19 5.79 10.40 11.41
CA GLY A 19 6.99 9.60 11.17
C GLY A 19 7.85 9.42 12.42
N LEU A 20 8.78 8.47 12.38
CA LEU A 20 9.60 8.08 13.52
C LEU A 20 10.70 9.11 13.80
N GLN A 21 10.56 9.80 14.92
CA GLN A 21 11.52 10.83 15.35
C GLN A 21 12.73 10.21 16.05
N GLU A 22 13.82 10.99 16.15
CA GLU A 22 15.09 10.50 16.69
C GLU A 22 14.98 9.96 18.12
N GLY A 23 14.17 10.59 18.98
CA GLY A 23 13.96 10.14 20.35
C GLY A 23 13.32 8.76 20.43
N GLU A 24 12.30 8.52 19.61
CA GLU A 24 11.56 7.25 19.52
C GLU A 24 12.41 6.18 18.81
N ALA A 25 13.16 6.58 17.77
CA ALA A 25 14.05 5.68 17.06
C ALA A 25 15.16 5.14 17.98
N LYS A 26 15.74 6.00 18.82
CA LYS A 26 16.85 5.65 19.70
C LYS A 26 16.48 4.60 20.75
N SER A 27 15.27 4.67 21.31
CA SER A 27 14.79 3.66 22.28
C SER A 27 14.58 2.28 21.63
N MET A 28 14.35 2.25 20.31
CA MET A 28 14.20 1.02 19.52
C MET A 28 15.50 0.56 18.84
N GLY A 29 16.64 1.25 19.08
CA GLY A 29 17.91 0.96 18.39
C GLY A 29 17.90 1.28 16.89
N MET A 30 16.93 2.08 16.44
CA MET A 30 16.76 2.49 15.05
C MET A 30 17.21 3.94 14.83
N LYS A 31 17.27 4.37 13.57
CA LYS A 31 17.49 5.77 13.19
C LYS A 31 16.16 6.42 12.82
N ALA A 32 16.08 7.75 12.96
CA ALA A 32 14.92 8.52 12.51
C ALA A 32 14.63 8.24 11.03
N ASN A 33 13.35 8.16 10.69
CA ASN A 33 12.90 7.91 9.33
C ASN A 33 11.81 8.93 8.99
N LEU A 34 12.19 10.05 8.40
CA LEU A 34 11.27 11.14 8.05
C LEU A 34 11.38 11.41 6.55
N LEU A 35 10.26 11.26 5.85
CA LEU A 35 10.15 11.60 4.45
C LEU A 35 10.20 13.12 4.27
N LYS A 36 10.81 13.58 3.18
CA LYS A 36 10.81 15.00 2.83
C LYS A 36 9.41 15.43 2.41
N GLU A 37 9.02 16.64 2.80
CA GLU A 37 7.75 17.21 2.34
C GLU A 37 7.77 17.35 0.82
N GLN A 38 6.73 16.82 0.18
CA GLN A 38 6.58 16.84 -1.28
C GLN A 38 5.11 16.99 -1.66
N ASP A 39 4.85 17.87 -2.62
CA ASP A 39 3.53 17.98 -3.24
C ASP A 39 3.31 16.81 -4.21
N LEU A 40 2.13 16.21 -4.12
CA LEU A 40 1.64 15.27 -5.12
C LEU A 40 1.06 16.04 -6.31
N PRO A 41 0.98 15.42 -7.49
CA PRO A 41 0.27 15.98 -8.63
C PRO A 41 -1.17 16.35 -8.24
N GLN A 42 -1.61 17.56 -8.59
CA GLN A 42 -2.91 18.13 -8.19
C GLN A 42 -4.11 17.56 -8.95
N ILE A 43 -4.08 16.27 -9.28
CA ILE A 43 -5.19 15.58 -9.91
C ILE A 43 -6.15 15.15 -8.80
N ARG A 44 -7.27 15.86 -8.65
CA ARG A 44 -8.30 15.55 -7.64
C ARG A 44 -9.19 14.42 -8.12
N ALA A 45 -9.31 13.37 -7.31
CA ALA A 45 -10.30 12.32 -7.52
C ALA A 45 -11.71 12.87 -7.20
N VAL A 46 -12.67 12.61 -8.08
CA VAL A 46 -14.09 12.99 -7.90
C VAL A 46 -14.84 11.76 -7.38
N THR A 47 -15.77 11.93 -6.44
CA THR A 47 -16.50 10.81 -5.77
C THR A 47 -17.97 10.69 -6.19
N GLY A 48 -18.37 11.30 -7.30
CA GLY A 48 -19.74 11.22 -7.82
C GLY A 48 -20.09 9.85 -8.42
N ALA A 49 -21.38 9.52 -8.53
CA ALA A 49 -21.84 8.26 -9.15
C ALA A 49 -21.46 8.13 -10.65
N ASN A 50 -21.28 9.27 -11.33
CA ASN A 50 -20.68 9.34 -12.66
C ASN A 50 -19.60 10.43 -12.62
N THR A 51 -18.33 10.02 -12.57
CA THR A 51 -17.16 10.90 -12.50
C THR A 51 -16.67 11.35 -13.87
N GLY A 52 -17.35 10.94 -14.95
CA GLY A 52 -16.84 11.11 -16.31
C GLY A 52 -15.52 10.36 -16.51
N ALA A 53 -14.63 10.92 -17.32
CA ALA A 53 -13.28 10.37 -17.46
C ALA A 53 -12.46 10.68 -16.20
N ASP A 54 -12.15 9.67 -15.39
CA ASP A 54 -11.25 9.81 -14.25
C ASP A 54 -9.79 10.01 -14.74
N PRO A 55 -9.19 11.20 -14.52
CA PRO A 55 -7.84 11.46 -15.00
C PRO A 55 -6.79 10.54 -14.35
N MET A 56 -7.05 10.04 -13.13
CA MET A 56 -6.14 9.11 -12.45
C MET A 56 -6.15 7.73 -13.11
N THR A 57 -7.32 7.16 -13.37
CA THR A 57 -7.47 5.91 -14.13
C THR A 57 -6.80 6.02 -15.50
N ASN A 58 -7.00 7.15 -16.21
CA ASN A 58 -6.34 7.39 -17.49
C ASN A 58 -4.81 7.47 -17.36
N ALA A 59 -4.29 8.13 -16.32
CA ALA A 59 -2.86 8.19 -16.05
C ALA A 59 -2.26 6.80 -15.76
N HIS A 60 -2.97 5.96 -14.99
CA HIS A 60 -2.57 4.58 -14.73
C HIS A 60 -2.51 3.74 -16.02
N MET A 61 -3.56 3.81 -16.85
CA MET A 61 -3.60 3.09 -18.12
C MET A 61 -2.51 3.57 -19.09
N ARG A 62 -2.27 4.89 -19.15
CA ARG A 62 -1.18 5.46 -19.94
C ARG A 62 0.19 4.95 -19.46
N ASN A 63 0.44 4.97 -18.15
CA ASN A 63 1.68 4.46 -17.57
C ASN A 63 1.89 2.99 -17.92
N TRP A 64 0.84 2.16 -17.82
CA TRP A 64 0.90 0.75 -18.19
C TRP A 64 1.23 0.56 -19.68
N MET A 65 0.54 1.27 -20.59
CA MET A 65 0.84 1.23 -22.03
C MET A 65 2.27 1.71 -22.35
N GLU A 66 2.78 2.71 -21.63
CA GLU A 66 4.17 3.16 -21.73
C GLU A 66 5.16 2.07 -21.27
N CYS A 67 4.84 1.34 -20.20
CA CYS A 67 5.65 0.22 -19.75
C CYS A 67 5.68 -0.91 -20.78
N LEU A 68 4.54 -1.28 -21.36
CA LEU A 68 4.45 -2.28 -22.42
C LEU A 68 5.30 -1.91 -23.64
N ARG A 69 5.19 -0.66 -24.11
CA ARG A 69 5.94 -0.17 -25.27
C ARG A 69 7.44 -0.14 -25.03
N SER A 70 7.86 0.34 -23.87
CA SER A 70 9.28 0.45 -23.51
C SER A 70 9.90 -0.85 -22.99
N ARG A 71 9.07 -1.87 -22.70
CA ARG A 71 9.46 -3.13 -22.06
C ARG A 71 10.11 -2.95 -20.68
N LYS A 72 9.91 -1.79 -20.03
CA LYS A 72 10.36 -1.56 -18.66
C LYS A 72 9.41 -2.23 -17.66
N LYS A 73 9.90 -2.48 -16.45
CA LYS A 73 9.08 -2.96 -15.33
C LYS A 73 7.95 -1.97 -15.03
N CYS A 74 6.72 -2.48 -14.87
CA CYS A 74 5.56 -1.67 -14.49
C CYS A 74 5.74 -1.04 -13.10
N ASN A 75 5.20 0.17 -12.91
CA ASN A 75 5.20 0.84 -11.60
C ASN A 75 4.37 0.03 -10.57
N GLY A 76 3.24 -0.53 -10.99
CA GLY A 76 2.52 -1.57 -10.26
C GLY A 76 2.78 -2.91 -10.93
N ASP A 77 3.68 -3.70 -10.35
CA ASP A 77 4.01 -5.02 -10.89
C ASP A 77 3.08 -6.12 -10.34
N VAL A 78 3.23 -7.33 -10.89
CA VAL A 78 2.44 -8.49 -10.45
C VAL A 78 2.74 -8.90 -9.00
N VAL A 79 3.94 -8.59 -8.49
CA VAL A 79 4.34 -8.94 -7.11
C VAL A 79 3.59 -8.05 -6.11
N ALA A 80 3.42 -6.77 -6.41
CA ALA A 80 2.58 -5.88 -5.63
C ALA A 80 1.12 -6.38 -5.58
N ALA A 81 0.58 -6.82 -6.71
CA ALA A 81 -0.76 -7.40 -6.78
C ALA A 81 -0.88 -8.71 -5.97
N TYR A 82 0.14 -9.56 -6.02
CA TYR A 82 0.23 -10.77 -5.23
C TYR A 82 0.22 -10.47 -3.73
N ASN A 83 1.06 -9.55 -3.26
CA ASN A 83 1.13 -9.14 -1.87
C ASN A 83 -0.20 -8.56 -1.35
N HIS A 84 -0.90 -7.76 -2.17
CA HIS A 84 -2.25 -7.28 -1.82
C HIS A 84 -3.27 -8.41 -1.72
N SER A 85 -3.16 -9.43 -2.57
CA SER A 85 -4.06 -10.57 -2.54
C SER A 85 -3.88 -11.38 -1.26
N ILE A 86 -2.64 -11.57 -0.81
CA ILE A 86 -2.32 -12.17 0.50
C ILE A 86 -2.99 -11.38 1.62
N ALA A 87 -2.80 -10.06 1.67
CA ALA A 87 -3.37 -9.22 2.71
C ALA A 87 -4.92 -9.32 2.74
N ASN A 88 -5.57 -9.31 1.58
CA ASN A 88 -7.02 -9.50 1.49
C ASN A 88 -7.47 -10.86 2.04
N ILE A 89 -6.80 -11.95 1.65
CA ILE A 89 -7.11 -13.30 2.16
C ILE A 89 -6.90 -13.36 3.67
N MET A 90 -5.83 -12.75 4.19
CA MET A 90 -5.57 -12.69 5.63
C MET A 90 -6.66 -11.94 6.39
N VAL A 91 -7.15 -10.82 5.86
CA VAL A 91 -8.27 -10.07 6.46
C VAL A 91 -9.54 -10.92 6.45
N THR A 92 -9.84 -11.59 5.35
CA THR A 92 -11.00 -12.50 5.28
C THR A 92 -10.88 -13.64 6.28
N ALA A 93 -9.70 -14.26 6.39
CA ALA A 93 -9.44 -15.32 7.38
C ALA A 93 -9.67 -14.82 8.81
N ALA A 94 -9.18 -13.62 9.14
CA ALA A 94 -9.34 -13.03 10.47
C ALA A 94 -10.82 -12.73 10.77
N LEU A 95 -11.55 -12.19 9.79
CA LEU A 95 -12.98 -11.89 9.93
C LEU A 95 -13.82 -13.15 10.15
N HIS A 96 -13.51 -14.25 9.45
CA HIS A 96 -14.26 -15.50 9.57
C HIS A 96 -13.94 -16.30 10.83
N THR A 97 -12.68 -16.28 11.27
CA THR A 97 -12.23 -17.14 12.38
C THR A 97 -12.16 -16.41 13.72
N GLY A 98 -12.01 -15.08 13.73
CA GLY A 98 -11.70 -14.31 14.93
C GLY A 98 -10.28 -14.54 15.47
N GLU A 99 -9.44 -15.29 14.75
CA GLU A 99 -8.10 -15.67 15.18
C GLU A 99 -7.03 -14.69 14.68
N LYS A 100 -5.85 -14.72 15.31
CA LYS A 100 -4.66 -14.07 14.76
C LYS A 100 -4.27 -14.77 13.45
N VAL A 101 -4.05 -13.97 12.41
CA VAL A 101 -3.66 -14.47 11.08
C VAL A 101 -2.22 -14.10 10.74
N THR A 102 -1.51 -15.04 10.14
CA THR A 102 -0.14 -14.87 9.62
C THR A 102 -0.03 -15.45 8.22
N PHE A 103 0.99 -15.04 7.46
CA PHE A 103 1.34 -15.63 6.17
C PHE A 103 2.63 -16.44 6.31
N ASP A 104 2.60 -17.69 5.87
CA ASP A 104 3.78 -18.55 5.76
C ASP A 104 4.42 -18.33 4.39
N GLU A 105 5.56 -17.64 4.36
CA GLU A 105 6.27 -17.33 3.11
C GLU A 105 6.93 -18.55 2.47
N GLU A 106 7.28 -19.59 3.22
CA GLU A 106 7.89 -20.79 2.61
C GLU A 106 6.83 -21.63 1.91
N ARG A 107 5.67 -21.79 2.56
CA ARG A 107 4.57 -22.62 2.07
C ARG A 107 3.60 -21.85 1.17
N GLN A 108 3.68 -20.51 1.18
CA GLN A 108 2.76 -19.60 0.50
C GLN A 108 1.30 -19.80 0.98
N GLU A 109 1.13 -19.99 2.29
CA GLU A 109 -0.16 -20.30 2.93
C GLU A 109 -0.59 -19.21 3.93
N VAL A 110 -1.88 -18.90 3.98
CA VAL A 110 -2.45 -18.06 5.04
C VAL A 110 -2.86 -18.95 6.20
N LEU A 111 -2.39 -18.63 7.40
CA LEU A 111 -2.65 -19.39 8.62
C LEU A 111 -3.53 -18.59 9.58
N ALA A 112 -4.64 -19.16 10.04
CA ALA A 112 -5.48 -18.62 11.10
C ALA A 112 -5.35 -19.51 12.35
N GLY A 113 -4.94 -18.93 13.49
CA GLY A 113 -4.71 -19.71 14.71
C GLY A 113 -3.67 -20.83 14.55
N GLY A 114 -2.73 -20.66 13.61
CA GLY A 114 -1.68 -21.65 13.31
C GLY A 114 -2.11 -22.78 12.36
N LYS A 115 -3.30 -22.74 11.77
CA LYS A 115 -3.78 -23.73 10.79
C LYS A 115 -4.02 -23.08 9.44
N VAL A 116 -3.80 -23.83 8.35
CA VAL A 116 -4.07 -23.37 6.99
C VAL A 116 -5.54 -22.97 6.86
N PHE A 117 -5.77 -21.73 6.46
CA PHE A 117 -7.10 -21.20 6.22
C PHE A 117 -7.60 -21.64 4.85
N THR A 118 -8.81 -22.21 4.83
CA THR A 118 -9.53 -22.59 3.60
C THR A 118 -10.96 -22.06 3.74
N MET A 119 -11.56 -21.64 2.61
CA MET A 119 -12.96 -21.19 2.56
C MET A 119 -13.92 -22.37 2.48
#